data_AF-A0A956IV24-F1
#
_entry.id   AF-A0A956IV24-F1
#
_cell.length_a   1.000
_cell.length_b   1.000
_cell.length_c   1.000
_cell.angle_alpha   90.00
_cell.angle_beta   90.00
_cell.angle_gamma   90.00
#
_symmetry.space_group_name_H-M   'P 1'
#
loop_
_entity.id
_entity.type
_entity.pdbx_description
1 polymer ?
#
loop_
_entity_poly.entity_id
_entity_poly.type
_entity_poly.pdbx_seq_one_letter_code
_entity_poly.pdbx_strand_id
1 'polypeptide(L)'
;MHFGHVHRRAGTALASASLLAALALPSTAAAVPTQVLNTHNGSNGQSVRAAGQSLGANIKVSNNPHTIIQIGVLVDLNANGNLKFIVVDHDTHQLVHVTAPKAFNDDGKTWKLSNTISVQLMAGKTYDIGAISDQGAAWAYDISSATMGDFKSVLLNPNFSGYANPVVASHGGVDGAVKLFEDVISCGDGKVEGQEECDDGNDSDNDACLSNCVKASCGDMFVWDGMEECDDGNDSDNDASVDACKSALRCDGYLPYAVFGFDDGNDDDTDGCVGACSVATCGDGFLHVGVEACDDGNAVDGDACTNACGLPGCGDGVVQAGEECDDGNADDSDACTSLCKLPICGDGIVQEGEACDDGDGSPKDSATCDSDCTPVMCGDDHINVEAGEMCEGWEVPWALCSKNLCKFICAAGHGNCDDDPLNGCETSLKTVNNCGGCGIVCPDTKICGTDPQTNKTACL
;
A
#
# COMPACT_ATOMS: atom_id res chain seq x y z
N MET A 1 -14.33 33.05 -65.62
CA MET A 1 -13.17 33.04 -66.53
C MET A 1 -12.07 32.27 -65.80
N HIS A 2 -11.81 30.99 -66.14
CA HIS A 2 -10.68 30.54 -66.98
C HIS A 2 -9.34 31.00 -66.39
N PHE A 3 -8.32 30.21 -66.03
CA PHE A 3 -7.81 28.86 -66.24
C PHE A 3 -6.88 28.59 -65.02
N GLY A 4 -6.40 27.41 -64.64
CA GLY A 4 -6.28 26.10 -65.25
C GLY A 4 -5.18 25.30 -64.53
N HIS A 5 -5.10 24.03 -64.92
CA HIS A 5 -3.95 23.12 -64.88
C HIS A 5 -3.31 22.67 -63.55
N VAL A 6 -2.88 21.41 -63.30
CA VAL A 6 -3.06 20.05 -63.84
C VAL A 6 -1.80 19.22 -63.44
N HIS A 7 -2.00 17.96 -63.03
CA HIS A 7 -1.07 16.80 -63.04
C HIS A 7 0.05 16.70 -61.99
N ARG A 8 0.45 15.53 -61.44
CA ARG A 8 0.42 14.11 -61.92
C ARG A 8 0.62 13.15 -60.70
N ARG A 9 -0.22 12.13 -60.50
CA ARG A 9 -0.10 10.67 -60.86
C ARG A 9 0.76 9.79 -59.94
N ALA A 10 0.14 8.75 -59.36
CA ALA A 10 0.36 7.30 -59.59
C ALA A 10 -0.63 6.51 -58.68
N GLY A 11 -1.41 5.55 -59.18
CA GLY A 11 -1.20 4.09 -59.00
C GLY A 11 -1.58 3.66 -57.56
N THR A 12 -2.50 2.75 -57.23
CA THR A 12 -2.78 1.40 -57.73
C THR A 12 -3.97 0.85 -56.92
N ALA A 13 -4.72 -0.08 -57.49
CA ALA A 13 -5.79 -0.81 -56.81
C ALA A 13 -5.27 -1.73 -55.69
N LEU A 14 -6.05 -1.90 -54.62
CA LEU A 14 -6.20 -3.17 -53.88
C LEU A 14 -7.41 -3.09 -52.93
N ALA A 15 -8.18 -4.18 -52.93
CA ALA A 15 -9.38 -4.40 -52.16
C ALA A 15 -9.08 -4.73 -50.68
N SER A 16 -10.09 -4.53 -49.83
CA SER A 16 -10.53 -5.41 -48.73
C SER A 16 -10.81 -4.63 -47.45
N ALA A 17 -12.07 -4.67 -47.00
CA ALA A 17 -12.43 -5.02 -45.63
C ALA A 17 -13.96 -4.96 -45.50
N SER A 18 -14.55 -6.14 -45.37
CA SER A 18 -15.94 -6.36 -45.02
C SER A 18 -16.31 -5.65 -43.71
N LEU A 19 -17.41 -4.91 -43.71
CA LEU A 19 -18.12 -4.55 -42.49
C LEU A 19 -19.52 -5.18 -42.59
N LEU A 20 -19.61 -6.48 -42.27
CA LEU A 20 -20.88 -7.07 -41.88
C LEU A 20 -21.20 -6.52 -40.49
N ALA A 21 -22.07 -5.52 -40.42
CA ALA A 21 -22.79 -5.25 -39.19
C ALA A 21 -23.75 -6.41 -38.96
N ALA A 22 -23.34 -7.37 -38.14
CA ALA A 22 -24.24 -8.36 -37.59
C ALA A 22 -25.24 -7.62 -36.70
N LEU A 23 -26.46 -7.40 -37.21
CA LEU A 23 -27.62 -7.16 -36.35
C LEU A 23 -27.80 -8.45 -35.54
N ALA A 24 -27.27 -8.47 -34.32
CA ALA A 24 -27.73 -9.39 -33.30
C ALA A 24 -29.19 -9.01 -33.00
N LEU A 25 -30.12 -9.76 -33.58
CA LEU A 25 -31.49 -9.78 -33.09
C LEU A 25 -31.41 -10.27 -31.63
N PRO A 26 -31.96 -9.54 -30.65
CA PRO A 26 -32.09 -10.10 -29.32
C PRO A 26 -32.98 -11.33 -29.43
N SER A 27 -32.40 -12.48 -29.10
CA SER A 27 -33.14 -13.72 -28.96
C SER A 27 -34.07 -13.55 -27.76
N THR A 28 -35.32 -13.15 -28.01
CA THR A 28 -36.39 -13.31 -27.02
C THR A 28 -36.79 -14.78 -26.98
N ALA A 29 -35.89 -15.63 -26.49
CA ALA A 29 -36.32 -16.90 -25.92
C ALA A 29 -36.98 -16.51 -24.60
N ALA A 30 -38.31 -16.39 -24.59
CA ALA A 30 -39.05 -16.25 -23.35
C ALA A 30 -38.60 -17.39 -22.42
N ALA A 31 -38.17 -17.05 -21.20
CA ALA A 31 -37.78 -18.03 -20.20
C ALA A 31 -38.88 -19.10 -20.10
N VAL A 32 -38.50 -20.36 -20.28
CA VAL A 32 -39.45 -21.46 -20.15
C VAL A 32 -39.63 -21.69 -18.65
N PRO A 33 -40.87 -21.63 -18.11
CA PRO A 33 -41.13 -21.87 -16.70
C PRO A 33 -40.46 -23.17 -16.22
N THR A 34 -39.76 -23.12 -15.08
CA THR A 34 -39.06 -24.29 -14.55
C THR A 34 -40.06 -25.22 -13.87
N GLN A 35 -40.10 -26.48 -14.30
CA GLN A 35 -40.96 -27.48 -13.66
C GLN A 35 -40.35 -27.92 -12.32
N VAL A 36 -40.97 -27.55 -11.22
CA VAL A 36 -40.50 -27.85 -9.86
C VAL A 36 -41.10 -29.13 -9.27
N LEU A 37 -42.26 -29.55 -9.79
CA LEU A 37 -42.91 -30.79 -9.38
C LEU A 37 -43.60 -31.47 -10.56
N ASN A 38 -43.52 -32.80 -10.59
CA ASN A 38 -44.39 -33.67 -11.37
C ASN A 38 -44.78 -34.87 -10.50
N THR A 39 -46.05 -34.95 -10.11
CA THR A 39 -46.54 -36.05 -9.28
C THR A 39 -46.79 -37.34 -10.07
N HIS A 40 -46.73 -37.32 -11.40
CA HIS A 40 -47.04 -38.45 -12.25
C HIS A 40 -45.80 -39.24 -12.66
N ASN A 41 -45.70 -40.48 -12.17
CA ASN A 41 -44.59 -41.41 -12.43
C ASN A 41 -44.75 -42.31 -13.67
N GLY A 42 -45.74 -42.05 -14.53
CA GLY A 42 -46.03 -42.89 -15.71
C GLY A 42 -46.97 -44.06 -15.46
N SER A 43 -47.63 -44.13 -14.29
CA SER A 43 -48.70 -45.09 -14.01
C SER A 43 -49.95 -44.83 -14.89
N ASN A 44 -50.58 -45.89 -15.40
CA ASN A 44 -51.80 -45.76 -16.23
C ASN A 44 -53.09 -45.62 -15.39
N GLY A 45 -52.98 -45.18 -14.14
CA GLY A 45 -54.13 -44.98 -13.25
C GLY A 45 -55.07 -43.91 -13.81
N GLN A 46 -56.38 -44.18 -13.83
CA GLN A 46 -57.38 -43.22 -14.28
C GLN A 46 -58.67 -43.32 -13.47
N SER A 47 -59.20 -42.17 -13.07
CA SER A 47 -60.50 -42.04 -12.42
C SER A 47 -61.45 -41.25 -13.32
N VAL A 48 -62.56 -41.86 -13.72
CA VAL A 48 -63.60 -41.17 -14.50
C VAL A 48 -64.53 -40.46 -13.52
N ARG A 49 -64.70 -39.15 -13.73
CA ARG A 49 -65.51 -38.27 -12.88
C ARG A 49 -66.56 -37.54 -13.72
N ALA A 50 -67.70 -37.27 -13.12
CA ALA A 50 -68.75 -36.47 -13.76
C ALA A 50 -68.35 -34.99 -13.82
N ALA A 51 -69.11 -34.20 -14.57
CA ALA A 51 -68.96 -32.75 -14.61
C ALA A 51 -68.99 -32.15 -13.19
N GLY A 52 -68.06 -31.23 -12.91
CA GLY A 52 -67.92 -30.63 -11.60
C GLY A 52 -67.41 -31.57 -10.52
N GLN A 53 -66.77 -32.68 -10.88
CA GLN A 53 -66.05 -33.56 -9.95
C GLN A 53 -64.65 -33.85 -10.48
N SER A 54 -63.66 -33.84 -9.59
CA SER A 54 -62.28 -34.17 -9.94
C SER A 54 -61.51 -34.65 -8.71
N LEU A 55 -60.29 -35.11 -8.92
CA LEU A 55 -59.32 -35.35 -7.85
C LEU A 55 -58.19 -34.31 -7.93
N GLY A 56 -57.53 -34.09 -6.81
CA GLY A 56 -56.31 -33.29 -6.69
C GLY A 56 -55.14 -34.09 -6.13
N ALA A 57 -54.01 -33.42 -6.02
CA ALA A 57 -52.81 -33.86 -5.34
C ALA A 57 -52.69 -33.14 -3.99
N ASN A 58 -52.43 -33.89 -2.93
CA ASN A 58 -52.03 -33.37 -1.63
C ASN A 58 -50.50 -33.21 -1.63
N ILE A 59 -50.03 -31.98 -1.52
CA ILE A 59 -48.62 -31.61 -1.72
C ILE A 59 -48.13 -30.86 -0.50
N LYS A 60 -47.08 -31.40 0.13
CA LYS A 60 -46.34 -30.74 1.22
C LYS A 60 -45.15 -29.98 0.66
N VAL A 61 -44.99 -28.75 1.13
CA VAL A 61 -43.79 -27.92 0.91
C VAL A 61 -42.87 -28.07 2.11
N SER A 62 -41.60 -28.42 1.88
CA SER A 62 -40.71 -28.90 2.93
C SER A 62 -39.89 -27.77 3.57
N ASN A 63 -38.96 -27.18 2.82
CA ASN A 63 -37.91 -26.34 3.40
C ASN A 63 -38.13 -24.84 3.11
N ASN A 64 -38.36 -24.46 1.85
CA ASN A 64 -38.48 -23.06 1.45
C ASN A 64 -39.89 -22.72 0.95
N PRO A 65 -40.33 -21.44 1.07
CA PRO A 65 -41.53 -20.98 0.40
C PRO A 65 -41.29 -20.91 -1.12
N HIS A 66 -42.35 -21.14 -1.89
CA HIS A 66 -42.30 -21.22 -3.35
C HIS A 66 -43.43 -20.42 -3.98
N THR A 67 -43.14 -19.64 -5.03
CA THR A 67 -44.18 -18.91 -5.79
C THR A 67 -44.43 -19.63 -7.11
N ILE A 68 -45.52 -20.39 -7.19
CA ILE A 68 -45.89 -21.09 -8.41
C ILE A 68 -46.58 -20.14 -9.40
N ILE A 69 -46.24 -20.28 -10.67
CA ILE A 69 -46.76 -19.46 -11.77
C ILE A 69 -47.65 -20.24 -12.73
N GLN A 70 -47.64 -21.58 -12.66
CA GLN A 70 -48.51 -22.40 -13.49
C GLN A 70 -48.78 -23.77 -12.85
N ILE A 71 -49.99 -24.30 -13.10
CA ILE A 71 -50.41 -25.64 -12.68
C ILE A 71 -50.74 -26.45 -13.94
N GLY A 72 -50.22 -27.67 -14.02
CA GLY A 72 -50.60 -28.65 -15.04
C GLY A 72 -51.40 -29.80 -14.44
N VAL A 73 -52.43 -30.27 -15.14
CA VAL A 73 -53.14 -31.51 -14.82
C VAL A 73 -53.16 -32.45 -16.02
N LEU A 74 -53.07 -33.75 -15.80
CA LEU A 74 -53.16 -34.75 -16.85
C LEU A 74 -54.59 -35.32 -16.91
N VAL A 75 -55.33 -34.97 -17.96
CA VAL A 75 -56.77 -35.26 -18.07
C VAL A 75 -57.18 -35.49 -19.52
N ASP A 76 -58.16 -36.35 -19.69
CA ASP A 76 -58.87 -36.62 -20.93
C ASP A 76 -60.33 -36.15 -20.76
N LEU A 77 -60.75 -35.12 -21.50
CA LEU A 77 -62.10 -34.54 -21.37
C LEU A 77 -63.08 -35.32 -22.24
N ASN A 78 -64.28 -35.61 -21.75
CA ASN A 78 -65.28 -36.33 -22.57
C ASN A 78 -65.84 -35.48 -23.74
N ALA A 79 -65.59 -34.17 -23.73
CA ALA A 79 -65.94 -33.19 -24.76
C ALA A 79 -65.15 -31.89 -24.53
N ASN A 80 -65.09 -31.00 -25.52
CA ASN A 80 -64.52 -29.65 -25.35
C ASN A 80 -65.17 -28.95 -24.16
N GLY A 81 -64.36 -28.37 -23.28
CA GLY A 81 -64.82 -27.86 -22.00
C GLY A 81 -63.84 -26.89 -21.36
N ASN A 82 -64.18 -26.43 -20.16
CA ASN A 82 -63.35 -25.51 -19.40
C ASN A 82 -62.81 -26.17 -18.14
N LEU A 83 -61.56 -25.85 -17.82
CA LEU A 83 -60.95 -26.18 -16.53
C LEU A 83 -60.78 -24.92 -15.68
N LYS A 84 -61.00 -25.06 -14.38
CA LYS A 84 -60.49 -24.12 -13.37
C LYS A 84 -59.44 -24.84 -12.53
N PHE A 85 -58.30 -24.22 -12.32
CA PHE A 85 -57.23 -24.75 -11.50
C PHE A 85 -57.36 -24.20 -10.08
N ILE A 86 -57.11 -25.04 -9.10
CA ILE A 86 -57.49 -24.81 -7.70
C ILE A 86 -56.29 -25.10 -6.79
N VAL A 87 -56.09 -24.23 -5.80
CA VAL A 87 -55.19 -24.43 -4.67
C VAL A 87 -56.00 -24.19 -3.40
N VAL A 88 -55.98 -25.17 -2.49
CA VAL A 88 -56.66 -25.11 -1.19
C VAL A 88 -55.64 -25.44 -0.10
N ASP A 89 -55.67 -24.74 1.02
CA ASP A 89 -54.89 -25.12 2.19
C ASP A 89 -55.49 -26.39 2.80
N HIS A 90 -54.68 -27.43 2.96
CA HIS A 90 -55.17 -28.76 3.35
C HIS A 90 -55.74 -28.79 4.78
N ASP A 91 -55.10 -28.08 5.71
CA ASP A 91 -55.48 -28.15 7.13
C ASP A 91 -56.76 -27.35 7.42
N THR A 92 -56.91 -26.20 6.77
CA THR A 92 -58.02 -25.27 7.00
C THR A 92 -59.16 -25.41 6.00
N HIS A 93 -58.93 -26.13 4.90
CA HIS A 93 -59.79 -26.19 3.71
C HIS A 93 -60.14 -24.81 3.12
N GLN A 94 -59.33 -23.78 3.40
CA GLN A 94 -59.53 -22.45 2.82
C GLN A 94 -59.06 -22.42 1.37
N LEU A 95 -59.89 -21.86 0.48
CA LEU A 95 -59.54 -21.65 -0.91
C LEU A 95 -58.43 -20.59 -1.00
N VAL A 96 -57.23 -21.03 -1.40
CA VAL A 96 -56.05 -20.16 -1.58
C VAL A 96 -56.12 -19.50 -2.97
N HIS A 97 -56.46 -20.28 -4.00
CA HIS A 97 -56.56 -19.76 -5.36
C HIS A 97 -57.53 -20.58 -6.21
N VAL A 98 -58.25 -19.90 -7.12
CA VAL A 98 -58.98 -20.52 -8.22
C VAL A 98 -58.82 -19.68 -9.48
N THR A 99 -58.45 -20.30 -10.60
CA THR A 99 -58.29 -19.58 -11.87
C THR A 99 -59.64 -19.24 -12.50
N ALA A 100 -59.65 -18.22 -13.37
CA ALA A 100 -60.71 -18.07 -14.35
C ALA A 100 -60.83 -19.35 -15.23
N PRO A 101 -62.01 -19.67 -15.77
CA PRO A 101 -62.19 -20.76 -16.73
C PRO A 101 -61.23 -20.65 -17.93
N LYS A 102 -60.52 -21.75 -18.23
CA LYS A 102 -59.69 -21.87 -19.43
C LYS A 102 -60.23 -23.00 -20.31
N ALA A 103 -60.51 -22.69 -21.57
CA ALA A 103 -61.06 -23.64 -22.53
C ALA A 103 -60.00 -24.61 -23.05
N PHE A 104 -60.39 -25.87 -23.20
CA PHE A 104 -59.57 -26.94 -23.77
C PHE A 104 -60.40 -27.82 -24.70
N ASN A 105 -59.74 -28.34 -25.73
CA ASN A 105 -60.32 -29.36 -26.60
C ASN A 105 -60.20 -30.74 -25.95
N ASP A 106 -61.15 -31.61 -26.29
CA ASP A 106 -60.98 -33.06 -26.19
C ASP A 106 -59.97 -33.49 -27.27
N ASP A 107 -58.74 -33.74 -26.82
CA ASP A 107 -57.61 -34.20 -27.64
C ASP A 107 -56.99 -35.48 -27.06
N GLY A 108 -57.79 -36.24 -26.29
CA GLY A 108 -57.33 -37.36 -25.50
C GLY A 108 -56.62 -36.94 -24.20
N LYS A 109 -55.93 -37.90 -23.59
CA LYS A 109 -55.20 -37.69 -22.33
C LYS A 109 -53.93 -36.86 -22.55
N THR A 110 -54.00 -35.57 -22.25
CA THR A 110 -52.86 -34.63 -22.39
C THR A 110 -52.70 -33.75 -21.16
N TRP A 111 -51.51 -33.13 -21.03
CA TRP A 111 -51.27 -32.13 -19.98
C TRP A 111 -51.98 -30.83 -20.33
N LYS A 112 -52.93 -30.42 -19.48
CA LYS A 112 -53.64 -29.15 -19.58
C LYS A 112 -53.05 -28.18 -18.57
N LEU A 113 -52.48 -27.08 -19.07
CA LEU A 113 -51.80 -26.08 -18.24
C LEU A 113 -52.70 -24.88 -17.95
N SER A 114 -52.67 -24.35 -16.74
CA SER A 114 -53.41 -23.15 -16.33
C SER A 114 -53.03 -21.90 -17.13
N ASN A 115 -53.77 -20.81 -16.93
CA ASN A 115 -53.25 -19.48 -17.20
C ASN A 115 -52.07 -19.20 -16.25
N THR A 116 -51.27 -18.19 -16.55
CA THR A 116 -50.28 -17.69 -15.58
C THR A 116 -50.99 -17.27 -14.30
N ILE A 117 -50.48 -17.75 -13.18
CA ILE A 117 -50.91 -17.42 -11.83
C ILE A 117 -49.73 -16.83 -11.05
N SER A 118 -49.97 -16.38 -9.83
CA SER A 118 -48.91 -16.09 -8.86
C SER A 118 -49.47 -16.51 -7.51
N VAL A 119 -49.03 -17.67 -7.02
CA VAL A 119 -49.51 -18.26 -5.77
C VAL A 119 -48.31 -18.65 -4.92
N GLN A 120 -48.19 -18.01 -3.76
CA GLN A 120 -47.16 -18.34 -2.78
C GLN A 120 -47.60 -19.54 -1.93
N LEU A 121 -46.76 -20.56 -1.90
CA LEU A 121 -46.90 -21.76 -1.08
C LEU A 121 -45.85 -21.68 0.04
N MET A 122 -46.30 -21.66 1.28
CA MET A 122 -45.43 -21.44 2.44
C MET A 122 -44.70 -22.73 2.83
N ALA A 123 -43.45 -22.59 3.30
CA ALA A 123 -42.69 -23.70 3.85
C ALA A 123 -43.44 -24.40 5.01
N GLY A 124 -43.35 -25.73 5.05
CA GLY A 124 -43.99 -26.56 6.08
C GLY A 124 -45.50 -26.76 5.93
N LYS A 125 -46.16 -26.09 4.97
CA LYS A 125 -47.60 -26.22 4.72
C LYS A 125 -47.93 -27.33 3.73
N THR A 126 -49.18 -27.77 3.78
CA THR A 126 -49.73 -28.79 2.88
C THR A 126 -50.89 -28.20 2.10
N TYR A 127 -50.92 -28.44 0.81
CA TYR A 127 -51.90 -27.88 -0.12
C TYR A 127 -52.57 -28.98 -0.95
N ASP A 128 -53.85 -28.79 -1.18
CA ASP A 128 -54.68 -29.59 -2.06
C ASP A 128 -54.77 -28.87 -3.42
N ILE A 129 -54.08 -29.40 -4.43
CA ILE A 129 -53.89 -28.74 -5.72
C ILE A 129 -54.43 -29.60 -6.87
N GLY A 130 -55.10 -28.98 -7.84
CA GLY A 130 -55.54 -29.68 -9.05
C GLY A 130 -56.38 -28.80 -9.96
N ALA A 131 -57.34 -29.41 -10.64
CA ALA A 131 -58.30 -28.69 -11.46
C ALA A 131 -59.69 -29.34 -11.42
N ILE A 132 -60.71 -28.60 -11.82
CA ILE A 132 -62.10 -29.07 -11.94
C ILE A 132 -62.64 -28.72 -13.33
N SER A 133 -63.38 -29.64 -13.94
CA SER A 133 -63.96 -29.48 -15.28
C SER A 133 -65.46 -29.21 -15.22
N ASP A 134 -65.98 -28.44 -16.17
CA ASP A 134 -67.41 -28.31 -16.44
C ASP A 134 -67.97 -29.49 -17.26
N GLN A 135 -67.11 -30.37 -17.75
CA GLN A 135 -67.45 -31.63 -18.42
C GLN A 135 -67.06 -32.84 -17.57
N GLY A 136 -67.67 -34.00 -17.88
CA GLY A 136 -67.14 -35.26 -17.39
C GLY A 136 -65.75 -35.52 -17.98
N ALA A 137 -64.88 -36.14 -17.20
CA ALA A 137 -63.50 -36.34 -17.62
C ALA A 137 -62.85 -37.56 -16.96
N ALA A 138 -61.82 -38.04 -17.63
CA ALA A 138 -60.94 -39.12 -17.27
C ALA A 138 -59.62 -38.54 -16.73
N TRP A 139 -59.50 -38.52 -15.41
CA TRP A 139 -58.38 -37.89 -14.71
C TRP A 139 -57.29 -38.90 -14.42
N ALA A 140 -56.04 -38.59 -14.78
CA ALA A 140 -54.92 -39.44 -14.42
C ALA A 140 -54.64 -39.34 -12.92
N TYR A 141 -54.28 -40.48 -12.33
CA TYR A 141 -53.87 -40.53 -10.93
C TYR A 141 -52.58 -41.33 -10.74
N ASP A 142 -51.86 -41.03 -9.66
CA ASP A 142 -50.74 -41.82 -9.17
C ASP A 142 -51.15 -42.66 -7.95
N ILE A 143 -50.41 -43.74 -7.72
CA ILE A 143 -50.55 -44.69 -6.60
C ILE A 143 -49.31 -44.72 -5.72
N SER A 144 -48.33 -43.85 -6.00
CA SER A 144 -47.13 -43.66 -5.21
C SER A 144 -46.88 -42.19 -4.96
N SER A 145 -46.28 -41.87 -3.81
CA SER A 145 -45.82 -40.51 -3.52
C SER A 145 -44.63 -40.15 -4.41
N ALA A 146 -44.64 -38.95 -4.98
CA ALA A 146 -43.52 -38.32 -5.66
C ALA A 146 -42.82 -37.32 -4.71
N THR A 147 -41.52 -37.15 -4.87
CA THR A 147 -40.76 -36.10 -4.18
C THR A 147 -39.79 -35.49 -5.18
N MET A 148 -39.87 -34.17 -5.35
CA MET A 148 -39.03 -33.38 -6.26
C MET A 148 -38.71 -32.06 -5.58
N GLY A 149 -37.43 -31.78 -5.36
CA GLY A 149 -37.00 -30.61 -4.60
C GLY A 149 -37.69 -30.54 -3.23
N ASP A 150 -38.25 -29.39 -2.90
CA ASP A 150 -38.97 -29.14 -1.65
C ASP A 150 -40.42 -29.66 -1.65
N PHE A 151 -40.90 -30.18 -2.78
CA PHE A 151 -42.26 -30.69 -2.91
C PHE A 151 -42.35 -32.19 -2.71
N LYS A 152 -43.32 -32.61 -1.88
CA LYS A 152 -43.64 -34.02 -1.64
C LYS A 152 -45.14 -34.26 -1.78
N SER A 153 -45.54 -35.15 -2.69
CA SER A 153 -46.93 -35.60 -2.73
C SER A 153 -47.22 -36.64 -1.65
N VAL A 154 -48.43 -36.60 -1.08
CA VAL A 154 -48.90 -37.52 -0.04
C VAL A 154 -50.08 -38.33 -0.57
N LEU A 155 -50.07 -39.64 -0.31
CA LEU A 155 -51.11 -40.60 -0.72
C LEU A 155 -52.38 -40.47 0.14
N LEU A 156 -52.97 -39.28 0.20
CA LEU A 156 -54.25 -39.00 0.87
C LEU A 156 -54.91 -37.78 0.22
N ASN A 157 -55.69 -38.01 -0.83
CA ASN A 157 -55.92 -36.96 -1.81
C ASN A 157 -57.33 -36.39 -1.82
N PRO A 158 -57.46 -35.07 -2.08
CA PRO A 158 -58.73 -34.37 -2.08
C PRO A 158 -59.51 -34.72 -3.35
N ASN A 159 -60.81 -34.94 -3.19
CA ASN A 159 -61.78 -34.88 -4.28
C ASN A 159 -62.37 -33.48 -4.28
N PHE A 160 -62.33 -32.79 -5.42
CA PHE A 160 -62.99 -31.51 -5.57
C PHE A 160 -64.40 -31.69 -6.12
N SER A 161 -65.30 -30.80 -5.73
CA SER A 161 -66.66 -30.75 -6.28
C SER A 161 -67.16 -29.32 -6.49
N GLY A 162 -68.12 -29.16 -7.40
CA GLY A 162 -68.83 -27.91 -7.63
C GLY A 162 -68.07 -26.93 -8.54
N TYR A 163 -68.17 -27.10 -9.87
CA TYR A 163 -67.45 -26.26 -10.84
C TYR A 163 -67.65 -24.73 -10.65
N ALA A 164 -68.86 -24.30 -10.29
CA ALA A 164 -69.15 -22.90 -10.05
C ALA A 164 -68.37 -22.35 -8.84
N ASN A 165 -68.41 -23.09 -7.72
CA ASN A 165 -67.78 -22.76 -6.45
C ASN A 165 -67.03 -24.00 -5.93
N PRO A 166 -65.76 -24.19 -6.35
CA PRO A 166 -65.03 -25.42 -6.03
C PRO A 166 -64.76 -25.56 -4.54
N VAL A 167 -65.01 -26.76 -4.00
CA VAL A 167 -64.74 -27.12 -2.61
C VAL A 167 -64.07 -28.48 -2.52
N VAL A 168 -63.33 -28.72 -1.44
CA VAL A 168 -62.85 -30.07 -1.07
C VAL A 168 -64.03 -30.87 -0.51
N ALA A 169 -64.38 -31.96 -1.17
CA ALA A 169 -65.57 -32.76 -0.88
C ALA A 169 -65.27 -33.97 0.02
N SER A 170 -64.13 -34.64 -0.20
CA SER A 170 -63.70 -35.82 0.56
C SER A 170 -62.24 -36.15 0.28
N HIS A 171 -61.63 -37.01 1.09
CA HIS A 171 -60.31 -37.58 0.81
C HIS A 171 -60.44 -39.04 0.35
N GLY A 172 -59.67 -39.42 -0.67
CA GLY A 172 -59.60 -40.79 -1.22
C GLY A 172 -58.16 -41.29 -1.32
N GLY A 173 -57.99 -42.60 -1.59
CA GLY A 173 -56.67 -43.26 -1.62
C GLY A 173 -55.95 -43.25 -2.97
N VAL A 174 -56.25 -42.30 -3.88
CA VAL A 174 -55.59 -42.17 -5.19
C VAL A 174 -55.34 -40.70 -5.54
N ASP A 175 -54.19 -40.40 -6.16
CA ASP A 175 -53.59 -39.06 -6.20
C ASP A 175 -53.75 -38.39 -7.56
N GLY A 176 -54.22 -37.16 -7.65
CA GLY A 176 -54.28 -36.44 -8.94
C GLY A 176 -52.88 -36.26 -9.55
N ALA A 177 -52.76 -36.46 -10.87
CA ALA A 177 -51.55 -36.12 -11.60
C ALA A 177 -51.44 -34.60 -11.80
N VAL A 178 -50.46 -33.97 -11.15
CA VAL A 178 -50.23 -32.51 -11.13
C VAL A 178 -48.78 -32.19 -11.47
N LYS A 179 -48.58 -31.10 -12.21
CA LYS A 179 -47.29 -30.43 -12.39
C LYS A 179 -47.34 -29.02 -11.84
N LEU A 180 -46.26 -28.59 -11.20
CA LEU A 180 -46.09 -27.20 -10.75
C LEU A 180 -44.89 -26.60 -11.45
N PHE A 181 -45.03 -25.31 -11.77
CA PHE A 181 -43.99 -24.52 -12.41
C PHE A 181 -43.75 -23.24 -11.63
N GLU A 182 -42.50 -22.85 -11.51
CA GLU A 182 -42.05 -21.60 -10.91
C GLU A 182 -41.41 -20.72 -11.96
N ASP A 183 -41.35 -19.42 -11.64
CA ASP A 183 -40.62 -18.47 -12.46
C ASP A 183 -39.13 -18.75 -12.38
N VAL A 184 -38.40 -18.44 -13.44
CA VAL A 184 -36.94 -18.40 -13.37
C VAL A 184 -36.61 -16.99 -12.91
N ILE A 185 -36.48 -16.78 -11.60
CA ILE A 185 -35.81 -15.57 -11.09
C ILE A 185 -34.35 -15.75 -11.51
N SER A 186 -33.92 -14.95 -12.50
CA SER A 186 -32.61 -15.05 -13.10
C SER A 186 -31.94 -13.70 -12.92
N CYS A 187 -31.23 -13.55 -11.81
CA CYS A 187 -30.43 -12.37 -11.61
C CYS A 187 -29.36 -12.24 -12.70
N GLY A 188 -29.12 -11.02 -13.16
CA GLY A 188 -28.10 -10.71 -14.15
C GLY A 188 -28.56 -10.82 -15.60
N ASP A 189 -29.87 -10.81 -15.89
CA ASP A 189 -30.41 -10.96 -17.24
C ASP A 189 -30.81 -9.65 -17.93
N GLY A 190 -30.76 -8.56 -17.19
CA GLY A 190 -31.07 -7.19 -17.59
C GLY A 190 -32.52 -6.81 -17.34
N LYS A 191 -33.32 -7.66 -16.67
CA LYS A 191 -34.72 -7.40 -16.39
C LYS A 191 -35.06 -7.70 -14.95
N VAL A 192 -35.60 -6.68 -14.27
CA VAL A 192 -36.18 -6.82 -12.93
C VAL A 192 -37.52 -7.55 -13.05
N GLU A 193 -37.56 -8.81 -12.62
CA GLU A 193 -38.71 -9.71 -12.67
C GLU A 193 -39.00 -10.31 -11.27
N GLY A 194 -40.26 -10.65 -10.97
CA GLY A 194 -40.62 -11.27 -9.69
C GLY A 194 -40.33 -10.43 -8.42
N GLN A 195 -39.42 -10.92 -7.55
CA GLN A 195 -39.07 -10.34 -6.24
C GLN A 195 -37.66 -9.71 -6.23
N GLU A 196 -37.07 -9.46 -7.39
CA GLU A 196 -35.76 -8.80 -7.50
C GLU A 196 -35.84 -7.34 -7.06
N GLU A 197 -34.88 -6.87 -6.28
CA GLU A 197 -34.78 -5.45 -5.87
C GLU A 197 -34.06 -4.61 -6.93
N CYS A 198 -33.22 -5.27 -7.73
CA CYS A 198 -32.45 -4.75 -8.84
C CYS A 198 -32.11 -5.89 -9.82
N ASP A 199 -31.70 -5.53 -11.03
CA ASP A 199 -31.02 -6.40 -11.99
C ASP A 199 -30.27 -5.46 -12.95
N ASP A 200 -28.97 -5.70 -13.16
CA ASP A 200 -28.13 -4.88 -14.03
C ASP A 200 -27.54 -5.63 -15.23
N GLY A 201 -28.01 -6.85 -15.48
CA GLY A 201 -27.59 -7.65 -16.63
C GLY A 201 -26.25 -8.35 -16.47
N ASN A 202 -25.76 -8.52 -15.24
CA ASN A 202 -24.57 -9.32 -14.96
C ASN A 202 -24.60 -10.02 -13.56
N ASP A 203 -23.63 -10.91 -13.31
CA ASP A 203 -23.54 -11.70 -12.06
C ASP A 203 -22.43 -11.17 -11.11
N SER A 204 -22.04 -9.91 -11.20
CA SER A 204 -20.96 -9.33 -10.40
C SER A 204 -21.49 -8.76 -9.10
N ASP A 205 -20.83 -9.07 -7.99
CA ASP A 205 -21.23 -8.53 -6.67
C ASP A 205 -20.54 -7.19 -6.34
N ASN A 206 -19.72 -6.64 -7.24
CA ASN A 206 -18.96 -5.40 -7.01
C ASN A 206 -19.61 -4.16 -7.63
N ASP A 207 -20.88 -4.21 -8.00
CA ASP A 207 -21.61 -3.10 -8.61
C ASP A 207 -22.90 -2.81 -7.82
N ALA A 208 -23.86 -2.14 -8.45
CA ALA A 208 -25.06 -1.68 -7.76
C ALA A 208 -26.05 -2.81 -7.45
N CYS A 209 -25.87 -4.00 -8.03
CA CYS A 209 -26.80 -5.10 -7.89
C CYS A 209 -26.07 -6.43 -7.70
N LEU A 210 -26.16 -7.00 -6.50
CA LEU A 210 -25.55 -8.28 -6.20
C LEU A 210 -26.15 -9.40 -7.06
N SER A 211 -25.41 -10.48 -7.25
CA SER A 211 -25.81 -11.70 -7.98
C SER A 211 -27.02 -12.43 -7.38
N ASN A 212 -27.47 -12.02 -6.19
CA ASN A 212 -28.69 -12.49 -5.53
C ASN A 212 -29.90 -11.54 -5.74
N CYS A 213 -29.74 -10.49 -6.55
CA CYS A 213 -30.76 -9.49 -6.90
C CYS A 213 -31.23 -8.62 -5.72
N VAL A 214 -30.31 -8.39 -4.79
CA VAL A 214 -30.42 -7.37 -3.74
C VAL A 214 -29.50 -6.21 -4.12
N LYS A 215 -29.92 -4.98 -3.83
CA LYS A 215 -29.07 -3.81 -4.07
C LYS A 215 -27.86 -3.86 -3.16
N ALA A 216 -26.69 -3.55 -3.71
CA ALA A 216 -25.49 -3.42 -2.92
C ALA A 216 -25.65 -2.32 -1.85
N SER A 217 -25.14 -2.60 -0.67
CA SER A 217 -25.17 -1.70 0.48
C SER A 217 -24.03 -2.00 1.43
N CYS A 218 -23.37 -0.96 1.90
CA CYS A 218 -22.42 -1.07 2.99
C CYS A 218 -22.90 -1.98 4.13
N GLY A 219 -22.05 -2.93 4.49
CA GLY A 219 -22.28 -3.98 5.48
C GLY A 219 -22.80 -5.29 4.87
N ASP A 220 -22.79 -5.47 3.55
CA ASP A 220 -23.32 -6.68 2.88
C ASP A 220 -22.25 -7.73 2.51
N MET A 221 -20.98 -7.48 2.90
CA MET A 221 -19.77 -8.27 2.61
C MET A 221 -19.21 -8.12 1.19
N PHE A 222 -19.77 -7.25 0.37
CA PHE A 222 -19.31 -6.98 -0.98
C PHE A 222 -18.93 -5.51 -1.12
N VAL A 223 -17.90 -5.23 -1.92
CA VAL A 223 -17.42 -3.86 -2.13
C VAL A 223 -17.99 -3.33 -3.44
N TRP A 224 -18.84 -2.30 -3.37
CA TRP A 224 -19.36 -1.63 -4.54
C TRP A 224 -18.32 -0.68 -5.18
N ASP A 225 -17.75 -1.09 -6.31
CA ASP A 225 -16.71 -0.36 -7.04
C ASP A 225 -17.12 1.08 -7.36
N GLY A 226 -16.34 2.02 -6.82
CA GLY A 226 -16.51 3.47 -7.04
C GLY A 226 -17.52 4.15 -6.12
N MET A 227 -18.24 3.40 -5.28
CA MET A 227 -19.07 3.93 -4.19
C MET A 227 -18.48 3.59 -2.81
N GLU A 228 -17.85 2.43 -2.66
CA GLU A 228 -17.29 1.91 -1.41
C GLU A 228 -15.79 1.63 -1.56
N GLU A 229 -15.02 1.90 -0.50
CA GLU A 229 -13.59 1.60 -0.44
C GLU A 229 -13.30 0.27 0.27
N CYS A 230 -14.20 -0.15 1.15
CA CYS A 230 -14.14 -1.39 1.92
C CYS A 230 -15.54 -1.80 2.40
N ASP A 231 -15.73 -3.08 2.72
CA ASP A 231 -16.95 -3.61 3.35
C ASP A 231 -16.55 -4.77 4.27
N ASP A 232 -16.97 -4.73 5.53
CA ASP A 232 -16.67 -5.75 6.54
C ASP A 232 -17.89 -6.56 6.99
N GLY A 233 -19.00 -6.44 6.26
CA GLY A 233 -20.23 -7.19 6.51
C GLY A 233 -21.08 -6.65 7.66
N ASN A 234 -20.86 -5.41 8.11
CA ASN A 234 -21.75 -4.74 9.05
C ASN A 234 -21.73 -3.20 8.97
N ASP A 235 -22.79 -2.55 9.47
CA ASP A 235 -22.95 -1.08 9.43
C ASP A 235 -22.29 -0.37 10.64
N SER A 236 -21.29 -0.95 11.28
CA SER A 236 -20.71 -0.39 12.51
C SER A 236 -19.57 0.56 12.20
N ASP A 237 -19.75 1.86 12.48
CA ASP A 237 -18.69 2.87 12.31
C ASP A 237 -17.54 2.77 13.35
N ASN A 238 -17.31 1.62 13.97
CA ASN A 238 -16.31 1.44 15.02
C ASN A 238 -15.38 0.23 14.81
N ASP A 239 -15.30 -0.27 13.58
CA ASP A 239 -14.40 -1.34 13.18
C ASP A 239 -13.64 -0.99 11.88
N ALA A 240 -13.48 -1.94 10.95
CA ALA A 240 -12.55 -1.82 9.84
C ALA A 240 -13.05 -0.87 8.74
N SER A 241 -14.36 -0.62 8.69
CA SER A 241 -15.04 0.27 7.75
C SER A 241 -15.80 1.35 8.54
N VAL A 242 -15.67 2.61 8.16
CA VAL A 242 -16.33 3.74 8.83
C VAL A 242 -17.04 4.62 7.80
N ASP A 243 -18.08 5.34 8.22
CA ASP A 243 -18.74 6.41 7.44
C ASP A 243 -19.26 5.92 6.07
N ALA A 244 -20.15 4.93 6.10
CA ALA A 244 -20.72 4.28 4.92
C ALA A 244 -19.65 3.68 3.99
N CYS A 245 -18.83 2.77 4.56
CA CYS A 245 -17.89 1.92 3.80
C CYS A 245 -16.72 2.67 3.18
N LYS A 246 -16.16 3.61 3.96
CA LYS A 246 -14.84 4.17 3.74
C LYS A 246 -13.82 3.54 4.68
N SER A 247 -12.57 3.52 4.25
CA SER A 247 -11.48 2.96 5.04
C SER A 247 -11.28 3.72 6.36
N ALA A 248 -11.21 2.98 7.48
CA ALA A 248 -10.96 3.50 8.84
C ALA A 248 -9.56 4.11 9.05
N LEU A 249 -8.82 4.37 7.97
CA LEU A 249 -7.48 4.95 7.97
C LEU A 249 -7.54 6.40 7.46
N ARG A 250 -8.43 7.19 8.06
CA ARG A 250 -8.57 8.64 7.84
C ARG A 250 -8.31 9.31 9.18
N CYS A 251 -7.54 10.39 9.20
CA CYS A 251 -7.31 11.17 10.43
C CYS A 251 -8.47 12.17 10.57
N ASP A 252 -9.69 11.65 10.67
CA ASP A 252 -10.93 12.44 10.65
C ASP A 252 -11.62 12.54 12.03
N GLY A 253 -10.96 12.04 13.07
CA GLY A 253 -11.43 12.13 14.46
C GLY A 253 -12.38 11.00 14.87
N TYR A 254 -12.56 9.96 14.06
CA TYR A 254 -13.37 8.77 14.36
C TYR A 254 -12.49 7.54 14.59
N LEU A 255 -11.94 7.38 15.80
CA LEU A 255 -11.15 6.19 16.13
C LEU A 255 -12.02 4.97 16.49
N PRO A 256 -11.94 3.85 15.73
CA PRO A 256 -12.32 2.54 16.23
C PRO A 256 -11.31 2.05 17.28
N TYR A 257 -11.80 1.32 18.27
CA TYR A 257 -11.15 1.00 19.54
C TYR A 257 -9.92 0.07 19.38
N ALA A 258 -8.78 0.52 18.83
CA ALA A 258 -7.49 -0.20 18.96
C ALA A 258 -6.20 0.47 18.46
N VAL A 259 -6.20 1.63 17.78
CA VAL A 259 -4.92 2.27 17.38
C VAL A 259 -4.59 3.40 18.36
N PHE A 260 -3.51 3.19 19.10
CA PHE A 260 -3.07 4.00 20.22
C PHE A 260 -2.75 5.44 19.78
N GLY A 261 -3.65 6.40 20.01
CA GLY A 261 -3.30 7.77 20.39
C GLY A 261 -2.69 8.72 19.35
N PHE A 262 -2.85 8.49 18.05
CA PHE A 262 -2.27 9.32 16.99
C PHE A 262 -3.30 9.72 15.91
N ASP A 263 -4.44 10.25 16.36
CA ASP A 263 -5.44 10.89 15.49
C ASP A 263 -5.79 12.25 16.12
N ASP A 264 -5.36 13.32 15.47
CA ASP A 264 -5.62 14.72 15.82
C ASP A 264 -6.80 15.32 15.03
N GLY A 265 -7.52 14.48 14.28
CA GLY A 265 -8.79 14.81 13.64
C GLY A 265 -8.67 15.75 12.45
N ASN A 266 -7.52 15.76 11.77
CA ASN A 266 -7.37 16.43 10.47
C ASN A 266 -6.31 15.76 9.57
N ASP A 267 -6.28 16.13 8.28
CA ASP A 267 -5.33 15.62 7.26
C ASP A 267 -4.12 16.56 7.01
N ASP A 268 -3.71 17.37 7.99
CA ASP A 268 -2.59 18.31 7.88
C ASP A 268 -1.27 17.63 8.25
N ASP A 269 -0.46 17.30 7.24
CA ASP A 269 0.87 16.69 7.45
C ASP A 269 1.89 17.59 8.18
N THR A 270 1.50 18.80 8.59
CA THR A 270 2.40 19.75 9.25
C THR A 270 2.29 19.79 10.77
N ASP A 271 1.44 18.94 11.37
CA ASP A 271 1.26 18.87 12.83
C ASP A 271 1.76 17.54 13.43
N GLY A 272 1.12 17.08 14.51
CA GLY A 272 1.59 15.94 15.29
C GLY A 272 1.32 14.58 14.62
N CYS A 273 0.41 14.51 13.66
CA CYS A 273 0.11 13.31 12.90
C CYS A 273 0.14 13.62 11.39
N VAL A 274 0.83 12.79 10.63
CA VAL A 274 0.74 12.84 9.16
C VAL A 274 -0.50 12.08 8.70
N GLY A 275 -1.04 12.41 7.52
CA GLY A 275 -2.34 11.94 6.98
C GLY A 275 -2.46 10.43 6.75
N ALA A 276 -1.41 9.66 7.05
CA ALA A 276 -1.46 8.19 7.19
C ALA A 276 -1.77 7.71 8.63
N CYS A 277 -2.13 8.64 9.52
CA CYS A 277 -2.34 8.47 10.96
C CYS A 277 -1.15 7.80 11.65
N SER A 278 0.03 8.33 11.32
CA SER A 278 1.28 8.06 12.01
C SER A 278 1.80 9.34 12.65
N VAL A 279 2.48 9.19 13.79
CA VAL A 279 3.14 10.32 14.45
C VAL A 279 4.15 10.94 13.48
N ALA A 280 4.14 12.27 13.36
CA ALA A 280 5.18 13.00 12.65
C ALA A 280 6.53 12.74 13.31
N THR A 281 7.49 12.24 12.53
CA THR A 281 8.84 11.90 13.00
C THR A 281 9.87 12.40 12.01
N CYS A 282 10.91 13.04 12.55
CA CYS A 282 12.08 13.41 11.79
C CYS A 282 12.60 12.34 10.82
N GLY A 283 12.67 12.71 9.54
CA GLY A 283 13.05 11.87 8.41
C GLY A 283 11.89 11.15 7.73
N ASP A 284 10.64 11.52 7.99
CA ASP A 284 9.46 10.90 7.37
C ASP A 284 8.97 11.59 6.08
N GLY A 285 9.55 12.76 5.77
CA GLY A 285 9.28 13.55 4.57
C GLY A 285 8.29 14.68 4.80
N PHE A 286 7.80 14.85 6.03
CA PHE A 286 6.80 15.84 6.41
C PHE A 286 7.36 16.75 7.50
N LEU A 287 7.13 18.06 7.35
CA LEU A 287 7.66 19.06 8.28
C LEU A 287 6.68 19.30 9.43
N HIS A 288 7.01 18.86 10.65
CA HIS A 288 6.23 19.18 11.84
C HIS A 288 6.47 20.63 12.29
N VAL A 289 5.58 21.54 11.87
CA VAL A 289 5.72 22.99 12.06
C VAL A 289 5.77 23.35 13.54
N GLY A 290 6.86 24.02 13.94
CA GLY A 290 7.07 24.48 15.31
C GLY A 290 7.74 23.45 16.22
N VAL A 291 7.97 22.23 15.75
CA VAL A 291 8.79 21.20 16.42
C VAL A 291 10.08 20.98 15.64
N GLU A 292 9.99 20.86 14.31
CA GLU A 292 11.11 20.61 13.40
C GLU A 292 11.47 21.88 12.61
N ALA A 293 12.76 22.09 12.35
CA ALA A 293 13.23 23.20 11.52
C ALA A 293 13.30 22.82 10.03
N CYS A 294 13.48 21.53 9.75
CA CYS A 294 13.49 20.90 8.43
C CYS A 294 13.07 19.43 8.56
N ASP A 295 12.73 18.81 7.44
CA ASP A 295 12.64 17.36 7.26
C ASP A 295 12.99 17.07 5.78
N ASP A 296 13.86 16.10 5.52
CA ASP A 296 14.27 15.73 4.16
C ASP A 296 13.98 14.25 3.81
N GLY A 297 13.11 13.62 4.60
CA GLY A 297 12.53 12.31 4.30
C GLY A 297 13.50 11.14 4.42
N ASN A 298 14.60 11.30 5.15
CA ASN A 298 15.50 10.21 5.40
C ASN A 298 16.22 10.35 6.77
N ALA A 299 16.98 9.32 7.14
CA ALA A 299 17.72 9.26 8.41
C ALA A 299 19.25 9.31 8.20
N VAL A 300 19.70 10.10 7.23
CA VAL A 300 21.10 10.30 6.89
C VAL A 300 21.51 11.68 7.35
N ASP A 301 22.55 11.76 8.17
CA ASP A 301 23.13 13.04 8.56
C ASP A 301 24.03 13.62 7.44
N GLY A 302 24.12 14.94 7.37
CA GLY A 302 25.04 15.66 6.48
C GLY A 302 24.47 16.02 5.10
N ASP A 303 23.16 15.94 4.91
CA ASP A 303 22.42 16.38 3.73
C ASP A 303 21.53 17.61 4.03
N ALA A 304 20.25 17.61 3.68
CA ALA A 304 19.42 18.82 3.72
C ALA A 304 18.87 19.08 5.13
N CYS A 305 18.81 18.06 5.96
CA CYS A 305 18.38 18.14 7.35
C CYS A 305 19.26 17.23 8.23
N THR A 306 19.46 17.61 9.49
CA THR A 306 20.08 16.68 10.45
C THR A 306 19.06 15.65 10.92
N ASN A 307 19.52 14.50 11.41
CA ASN A 307 18.67 13.46 12.03
C ASN A 307 17.96 13.92 13.31
N ALA A 308 18.28 15.12 13.81
CA ALA A 308 17.60 15.79 14.91
C ALA A 308 16.60 16.87 14.43
N CYS A 309 16.35 16.95 13.12
CA CYS A 309 15.48 17.92 12.46
C CYS A 309 15.86 19.38 12.70
N GLY A 310 17.16 19.60 12.91
CA GLY A 310 17.81 20.90 12.85
C GLY A 310 18.34 21.17 11.45
N LEU A 311 18.34 22.44 11.06
CA LEU A 311 19.03 22.88 9.84
C LEU A 311 20.53 22.59 9.99
N PRO A 312 21.15 21.92 9.00
CA PRO A 312 22.58 21.63 9.04
C PRO A 312 23.37 22.94 9.06
N GLY A 313 24.34 23.02 9.96
CA GLY A 313 25.34 24.08 9.95
C GLY A 313 26.52 23.79 10.87
N CYS A 314 27.56 24.61 10.72
CA CYS A 314 28.78 24.42 11.48
C CYS A 314 28.56 24.54 13.00
N GLY A 315 29.12 23.58 13.73
CA GLY A 315 29.03 23.46 15.19
C GLY A 315 27.82 22.65 15.66
N ASP A 316 27.20 21.85 14.79
CA ASP A 316 26.07 20.99 15.12
C ASP A 316 26.46 19.55 15.49
N GLY A 317 27.76 19.23 15.41
CA GLY A 317 28.34 17.94 15.73
C GLY A 317 28.37 16.97 14.56
N VAL A 318 27.97 17.40 13.36
CA VAL A 318 27.88 16.57 12.16
C VAL A 318 28.69 17.21 11.03
N VAL A 319 29.76 16.54 10.61
CA VAL A 319 30.58 17.01 9.46
C VAL A 319 29.80 16.89 8.15
N GLN A 320 29.38 18.03 7.61
CA GLN A 320 28.61 18.14 6.37
C GLN A 320 29.49 18.23 5.12
N ALA A 321 28.86 18.16 3.95
CA ALA A 321 29.56 18.34 2.68
C ALA A 321 30.14 19.77 2.53
N GLY A 322 31.46 19.90 2.69
CA GLY A 322 32.20 21.16 2.57
C GLY A 322 32.92 21.59 3.86
N GLU A 323 32.59 20.94 4.96
CA GLU A 323 33.25 21.09 6.26
C GLU A 323 34.49 20.19 6.32
N GLU A 324 35.53 20.67 7.01
CA GLU A 324 36.76 19.89 7.25
C GLU A 324 36.74 19.20 8.62
N CYS A 325 35.96 19.76 9.55
CA CYS A 325 35.74 19.29 10.91
C CYS A 325 34.40 19.85 11.42
N ASP A 326 33.89 19.30 12.53
CA ASP A 326 32.81 19.85 13.36
C ASP A 326 32.95 19.22 14.76
N ASP A 327 33.08 20.02 15.81
CA ASP A 327 33.19 19.57 17.21
C ASP A 327 31.98 19.95 18.08
N GLY A 328 30.86 20.30 17.44
CA GLY A 328 29.57 20.51 18.07
C GLY A 328 29.44 21.81 18.84
N ASN A 329 30.31 22.79 18.58
CA ASN A 329 30.19 24.12 19.16
C ASN A 329 30.77 25.21 18.22
N ALA A 330 30.82 26.45 18.71
CA ALA A 330 31.25 27.63 17.94
C ALA A 330 32.42 28.36 18.62
N ASP A 331 33.18 27.66 19.46
CA ASP A 331 34.48 28.09 19.97
C ASP A 331 35.49 27.97 18.83
N ASP A 332 36.39 28.94 18.70
CA ASP A 332 37.44 28.88 17.68
C ASP A 332 38.76 28.34 18.27
N SER A 333 38.79 28.05 19.59
CA SER A 333 40.01 27.68 20.33
C SER A 333 40.18 26.18 20.62
N ASP A 334 39.29 25.35 20.11
CA ASP A 334 39.32 23.90 20.23
C ASP A 334 39.63 23.21 18.88
N ALA A 335 39.10 22.01 18.65
CA ALA A 335 39.54 21.16 17.56
C ALA A 335 39.03 21.61 16.18
N CYS A 336 38.01 22.46 16.15
CA CYS A 336 37.40 22.97 14.94
C CYS A 336 36.96 24.42 15.09
N THR A 337 37.29 25.25 14.10
CA THR A 337 36.82 26.65 14.10
C THR A 337 35.30 26.72 13.87
N SER A 338 34.67 27.83 14.27
CA SER A 338 33.26 28.17 13.99
C SER A 338 32.93 28.32 12.49
N LEU A 339 33.92 28.20 11.62
CA LEU A 339 33.80 28.15 10.16
C LEU A 339 33.97 26.73 9.60
N CYS A 340 34.06 25.72 10.48
CA CYS A 340 34.23 24.30 10.18
C CYS A 340 35.46 24.02 9.33
N LYS A 341 36.53 24.72 9.70
CA LYS A 341 37.88 24.55 9.19
C LYS A 341 38.78 24.08 10.30
N LEU A 342 39.70 23.20 9.94
CA LEU A 342 40.74 22.78 10.87
C LEU A 342 41.56 24.02 11.24
N PRO A 343 41.81 24.23 12.54
CA PRO A 343 42.71 25.29 12.97
C PRO A 343 44.08 25.10 12.34
N ILE A 344 44.77 26.21 12.08
CA ILE A 344 46.13 26.20 11.55
C ILE A 344 47.02 27.03 12.45
N CYS A 345 48.26 26.55 12.61
CA CYS A 345 49.27 27.36 13.26
C CYS A 345 49.46 28.69 12.51
N GLY A 346 49.37 29.79 13.24
CA GLY A 346 49.45 31.15 12.72
C GLY A 346 48.09 31.79 12.39
N ASP A 347 46.95 31.21 12.78
CA ASP A 347 45.63 31.80 12.54
C ASP A 347 45.24 32.91 13.53
N GLY A 348 46.07 33.13 14.56
CA GLY A 348 45.89 34.17 15.56
C GLY A 348 45.22 33.67 16.84
N ILE A 349 44.90 32.39 16.93
CA ILE A 349 44.22 31.75 18.06
C ILE A 349 45.07 30.56 18.50
N VAL A 350 45.40 30.49 19.79
CA VAL A 350 46.11 29.32 20.34
C VAL A 350 45.09 28.25 20.66
N GLN A 351 45.07 27.15 19.90
CA GLN A 351 44.11 26.06 20.12
C GLN A 351 44.57 25.02 21.18
N GLU A 352 43.66 24.12 21.57
CA GLU A 352 43.99 23.00 22.46
C GLU A 352 45.05 22.08 21.83
N GLY A 353 46.27 22.15 22.34
CA GLY A 353 47.42 21.37 21.85
C GLY A 353 48.53 22.23 21.27
N GLU A 354 48.25 23.50 20.98
CA GLU A 354 49.24 24.49 20.57
C GLU A 354 49.90 25.14 21.79
N ALA A 355 51.22 25.33 21.72
CA ALA A 355 51.97 26.02 22.76
C ALA A 355 52.11 27.52 22.51
N CYS A 356 51.97 27.93 21.24
CA CYS A 356 52.05 29.29 20.75
C CYS A 356 51.24 29.42 19.46
N ASP A 357 50.97 30.65 19.04
CA ASP A 357 50.46 31.03 17.73
C ASP A 357 50.96 32.46 17.46
N ASP A 358 51.39 32.75 16.24
CA ASP A 358 51.97 34.06 15.88
C ASP A 358 51.06 34.96 15.03
N GLY A 359 49.89 34.47 14.63
CA GLY A 359 48.90 35.19 13.83
C GLY A 359 49.39 35.65 12.45
N ASP A 360 50.38 34.98 11.86
CA ASP A 360 50.95 35.39 10.56
C ASP A 360 50.10 34.97 9.32
N GLY A 361 49.08 34.15 9.56
CA GLY A 361 48.13 33.61 8.59
C GLY A 361 48.61 32.32 7.90
N SER A 362 49.64 31.65 8.40
CA SER A 362 50.18 30.43 7.80
C SER A 362 51.03 29.59 8.76
N PRO A 363 51.12 28.26 8.55
CA PRO A 363 51.99 27.39 9.35
C PRO A 363 53.44 27.59 8.93
N LYS A 364 54.06 28.67 9.41
CA LYS A 364 55.46 29.04 9.17
C LYS A 364 56.15 29.36 10.48
N ASP A 365 57.46 29.16 10.47
CA ASP A 365 58.30 29.55 11.60
C ASP A 365 58.31 31.07 11.72
N SER A 366 58.18 31.58 12.94
CA SER A 366 58.35 32.99 13.28
C SER A 366 59.29 33.16 14.46
N ALA A 367 59.57 34.42 14.82
CA ALA A 367 60.39 34.74 15.98
C ALA A 367 59.79 34.27 17.32
N THR A 368 58.53 33.84 17.35
CA THR A 368 57.80 33.50 18.56
C THR A 368 57.14 32.13 18.55
N CYS A 369 57.04 31.47 17.40
CA CYS A 369 56.38 30.18 17.27
C CYS A 369 56.98 29.36 16.11
N ASP A 370 56.96 28.04 16.23
CA ASP A 370 57.34 27.13 15.15
C ASP A 370 56.16 26.82 14.23
N SER A 371 56.43 26.38 13.00
CA SER A 371 55.40 26.11 11.98
C SER A 371 54.39 25.02 12.34
N ASP A 372 54.63 24.25 13.39
CA ASP A 372 53.73 23.23 13.95
C ASP A 372 53.17 23.63 15.33
N CYS A 373 53.30 24.90 15.70
CA CYS A 373 52.82 25.47 16.96
C CYS A 373 53.44 24.87 18.22
N THR A 374 54.62 24.28 18.05
CA THR A 374 55.54 24.02 19.15
C THR A 374 56.29 25.31 19.53
N PRO A 375 56.71 25.43 20.80
CA PRO A 375 57.38 26.62 21.25
C PRO A 375 58.84 26.59 20.79
N VAL A 376 59.30 27.70 20.21
CA VAL A 376 60.69 27.94 19.80
C VAL A 376 61.70 27.49 20.86
N MET A 377 62.27 26.29 20.69
CA MET A 377 63.24 25.73 21.61
C MET A 377 64.25 24.82 20.92
N CYS A 378 65.54 25.20 20.93
CA CYS A 378 66.58 24.28 20.46
C CYS A 378 66.48 22.88 21.11
N GLY A 379 66.52 21.83 20.28
CA GLY A 379 66.45 20.44 20.72
C GLY A 379 65.04 19.87 20.86
N ASP A 380 64.06 20.49 20.20
CA ASP A 380 62.71 19.96 19.97
C ASP A 380 62.56 19.23 18.62
N ASP A 381 63.67 19.03 17.91
CA ASP A 381 63.77 18.40 16.58
C ASP A 381 63.29 19.31 15.43
N HIS A 382 63.11 20.63 15.67
CA HIS A 382 62.69 21.62 14.66
C HIS A 382 63.61 22.85 14.59
N ILE A 383 64.23 23.11 13.42
CA ILE A 383 65.15 24.27 13.27
C ILE A 383 64.38 25.54 12.87
N ASN A 384 64.15 26.44 13.83
CA ASN A 384 63.60 27.77 13.58
C ASN A 384 64.69 28.85 13.40
N VAL A 385 65.14 29.02 12.15
CA VAL A 385 66.14 30.05 11.81
C VAL A 385 65.66 31.48 12.03
N GLU A 386 64.34 31.72 12.00
CA GLU A 386 63.74 33.05 12.14
C GLU A 386 63.80 33.56 13.58
N ALA A 387 63.66 32.66 14.56
CA ALA A 387 63.87 32.95 15.96
C ALA A 387 65.34 32.84 16.42
N GLY A 388 66.27 32.54 15.50
CA GLY A 388 67.70 32.42 15.79
C GLY A 388 68.12 31.04 16.28
N GLU A 389 67.28 30.03 16.09
CA GLU A 389 67.61 28.63 16.34
C GLU A 389 68.35 28.05 15.15
N MET A 390 69.56 27.56 15.41
CA MET A 390 70.48 27.11 14.36
C MET A 390 70.93 25.66 14.59
N CYS A 391 70.36 24.96 15.58
CA CYS A 391 70.83 23.65 16.03
C CYS A 391 69.83 22.85 16.89
N GLU A 392 69.56 21.59 16.53
CA GLU A 392 68.66 20.67 17.31
C GLU A 392 69.37 19.75 18.32
N GLY A 393 70.68 19.92 18.47
CA GLY A 393 71.45 19.10 19.40
C GLY A 393 71.77 17.69 18.89
N TRP A 394 73.01 17.29 19.15
CA TRP A 394 73.63 15.97 18.95
C TRP A 394 74.13 15.57 17.55
N GLU A 395 73.85 16.29 16.45
CA GLU A 395 74.36 15.87 15.11
C GLU A 395 75.23 16.86 14.33
N VAL A 396 75.70 17.98 14.92
CA VAL A 396 76.75 18.80 14.28
C VAL A 396 78.00 18.95 15.17
N PRO A 397 79.22 18.66 14.68
CA PRO A 397 80.44 18.73 15.48
C PRO A 397 80.81 20.10 16.05
N TRP A 398 80.06 21.15 15.70
CA TRP A 398 80.41 22.56 15.96
C TRP A 398 79.31 23.41 16.62
N ALA A 399 78.11 22.87 16.90
CA ALA A 399 77.05 23.55 17.67
C ALA A 399 76.37 22.60 18.68
N LEU A 400 76.16 23.08 19.91
CA LEU A 400 75.53 22.35 21.01
C LEU A 400 74.35 23.16 21.55
N CYS A 401 73.17 22.55 21.58
CA CYS A 401 72.04 23.11 22.32
C CYS A 401 72.23 22.86 23.83
N SER A 402 72.21 23.92 24.65
CA SER A 402 72.26 23.81 26.11
C SER A 402 71.43 24.89 26.79
N LYS A 403 70.35 24.47 27.48
CA LYS A 403 69.36 25.35 28.13
C LYS A 403 68.66 26.30 27.16
N ASN A 404 68.13 25.77 26.05
CA ASN A 404 67.40 26.52 25.03
C ASN A 404 68.24 27.66 24.40
N LEU A 405 69.56 27.44 24.31
CA LEU A 405 70.51 28.34 23.67
C LEU A 405 71.45 27.51 22.80
N CYS A 406 71.52 27.83 21.50
CA CYS A 406 72.57 27.32 20.63
C CYS A 406 73.92 27.92 21.02
N LYS A 407 74.87 27.05 21.37
CA LYS A 407 76.25 27.42 21.69
C LYS A 407 77.22 26.71 20.75
N PHE A 408 78.03 27.49 20.04
CA PHE A 408 79.09 26.94 19.19
C PHE A 408 80.25 26.37 20.04
N ILE A 409 80.70 25.17 19.70
CA ILE A 409 81.86 24.51 20.34
C ILE A 409 82.86 24.12 19.25
N CYS A 410 83.99 24.81 19.19
CA CYS A 410 85.03 24.49 18.22
C CYS A 410 85.83 23.25 18.64
N ALA A 411 86.22 22.44 17.64
CA ALA A 411 87.21 21.38 17.84
C ALA A 411 88.53 21.96 18.38
N ALA A 412 89.26 21.18 19.19
CA ALA A 412 90.49 21.65 19.82
C ALA A 412 91.53 22.13 18.78
N GLY A 413 91.94 23.40 18.89
CA GLY A 413 92.88 24.03 17.95
C GLY A 413 92.22 24.73 16.75
N HIS A 414 90.89 24.85 16.74
CA HIS A 414 90.12 25.65 15.79
C HIS A 414 89.29 26.72 16.52
N GLY A 415 89.00 27.83 15.83
CA GLY A 415 88.19 28.93 16.33
C GLY A 415 87.34 29.56 15.22
N ASN A 416 86.23 30.18 15.59
CA ASN A 416 85.48 31.09 14.73
C ASN A 416 86.12 32.49 14.87
N CYS A 417 86.83 32.96 13.84
CA CYS A 417 87.63 34.17 13.91
C CYS A 417 87.03 35.35 13.13
N ASP A 418 85.84 35.15 12.55
CA ASP A 418 85.01 36.13 11.83
C ASP A 418 83.64 36.34 12.48
N ASP A 419 83.35 35.63 13.57
CA ASP A 419 82.08 35.64 14.31
C ASP A 419 80.85 35.31 13.44
N ASP A 420 81.04 34.65 12.29
CA ASP A 420 79.97 34.21 11.41
C ASP A 420 79.42 32.86 11.91
N PRO A 421 78.16 32.79 12.38
CA PRO A 421 77.58 31.56 12.91
C PRO A 421 77.26 30.53 11.82
N LEU A 422 77.18 30.92 10.54
CA LEU A 422 76.75 30.05 9.44
C LEU A 422 77.87 29.17 8.90
N ASN A 423 79.13 29.58 9.08
CA ASN A 423 80.28 28.91 8.47
C ASN A 423 81.14 28.13 9.48
N GLY A 424 80.95 28.32 10.80
CA GLY A 424 81.51 27.45 11.84
C GLY A 424 82.96 27.76 12.25
N CYS A 425 83.64 26.76 12.84
CA CYS A 425 84.98 26.91 13.42
C CYS A 425 86.09 26.57 12.41
N GLU A 426 86.13 27.28 11.28
CA GLU A 426 86.97 26.93 10.14
C GLU A 426 88.42 27.40 10.28
N THR A 427 88.70 28.28 11.22
CA THR A 427 90.05 28.87 11.35
C THR A 427 90.93 28.07 12.30
N SER A 428 92.04 27.54 11.78
CA SER A 428 93.05 26.86 12.60
C SER A 428 93.81 27.85 13.50
N LEU A 429 93.80 27.58 14.80
CA LEU A 429 94.51 28.33 15.84
C LEU A 429 96.00 27.95 15.96
N LYS A 430 96.53 27.24 14.97
CA LYS A 430 97.95 26.84 14.87
C LYS A 430 98.69 27.59 13.75
N THR A 431 98.04 28.57 13.15
CA THR A 431 98.64 29.41 12.11
C THR A 431 99.39 30.57 12.74
N VAL A 432 100.38 31.13 12.02
CA VAL A 432 101.13 32.31 12.47
C VAL A 432 100.24 33.56 12.63
N ASN A 433 99.02 33.57 12.09
CA ASN A 433 98.09 34.69 12.17
C ASN A 433 97.00 34.51 13.25
N ASN A 434 96.85 33.31 13.82
CA ASN A 434 95.84 32.98 14.83
C ASN A 434 96.41 32.06 15.91
N CYS A 435 97.62 32.32 16.39
CA CYS A 435 98.36 31.38 17.22
C CYS A 435 97.82 31.33 18.66
N GLY A 436 97.17 30.23 19.04
CA GLY A 436 96.59 30.04 20.36
C GLY A 436 95.28 30.82 20.61
N GLY A 437 94.82 31.59 19.62
CA GLY A 437 93.60 32.37 19.66
C GLY A 437 93.41 33.21 18.39
N CYS A 438 92.18 33.58 18.08
CA CYS A 438 91.85 34.39 16.90
C CYS A 438 92.55 35.74 16.93
N GLY A 439 93.15 36.14 15.80
CA GLY A 439 93.85 37.42 15.65
C GLY A 439 95.22 37.52 16.34
N ILE A 440 95.71 36.44 16.98
CA ILE A 440 97.04 36.44 17.61
C ILE A 440 98.11 36.17 16.55
N VAL A 441 98.77 37.23 16.08
CA VAL A 441 99.82 37.14 15.07
C VAL A 441 101.20 36.97 15.72
N CYS A 442 101.95 35.96 15.29
CA CYS A 442 103.33 35.75 15.72
C CYS A 442 104.29 36.75 15.07
N PRO A 443 105.28 37.27 15.80
CA PRO A 443 106.35 38.09 15.21
C PRO A 443 107.11 37.32 14.12
N ASP A 444 107.61 38.01 13.09
CA ASP A 444 108.22 37.45 11.85
C ASP A 444 109.33 36.38 12.04
N THR A 445 109.88 36.25 13.25
CA THR A 445 110.96 35.31 13.58
C THR A 445 110.51 34.10 14.40
N LYS A 446 109.20 34.00 14.68
CA LYS A 446 108.59 33.02 15.59
C LYS A 446 107.62 32.13 14.83
N ILE A 447 107.52 30.87 15.25
CA ILE A 447 106.54 29.92 14.71
C ILE A 447 105.43 29.69 15.72
N CYS A 448 104.23 29.37 15.24
CA CYS A 448 103.17 28.92 16.12
C CYS A 448 103.39 27.45 16.48
N GLY A 449 103.53 27.14 17.76
CA GLY A 449 103.83 25.79 18.23
C GLY A 449 103.32 25.53 19.65
N THR A 450 103.53 24.32 20.15
CA THR A 450 103.16 23.94 21.52
C THR A 450 104.31 24.27 22.46
N ASP A 451 104.09 25.16 23.41
CA ASP A 451 105.06 25.50 24.46
C ASP A 451 105.34 24.26 25.33
N PRO A 452 106.60 23.79 25.41
CA PRO A 452 106.98 22.61 26.20
C PRO A 452 106.69 22.73 27.70
N GLN A 453 106.58 23.95 28.25
CA GLN A 453 106.39 24.17 29.69
C GLN A 453 104.92 24.21 30.09
N THR A 454 104.08 24.86 29.27
CA THR A 454 102.66 25.06 29.57
C THR A 454 101.74 24.08 28.82
N ASN A 455 102.29 23.38 27.83
CA ASN A 455 101.56 22.50 26.92
C ASN A 455 100.41 23.21 26.18
N LYS A 456 100.51 24.53 26.02
CA LYS A 456 99.55 25.38 25.29
C LYS A 456 100.15 25.84 23.96
N THR A 457 99.30 26.16 23.00
CA THR A 457 99.73 26.75 21.72
C THR A 457 100.12 28.22 21.91
N ALA A 458 101.33 28.59 21.48
CA ALA A 458 101.90 29.94 21.60
C ALA A 458 102.96 30.20 20.51
N CYS A 459 103.37 31.46 20.35
CA CYS A 459 104.48 31.84 19.46
C CYS A 459 105.84 31.51 20.12
N LEU A 460 106.66 30.67 19.47
CA LEU A 460 107.90 30.11 20.02
C LEU A 460 109.16 30.60 19.28
#